data_AF-A0A2H3CPK1-F1
#
_entry.id   AF-A0A2H3CPK1-F1
#
_cell.length_a   1.000
_cell.length_b   1.000
_cell.length_c   1.000
_cell.angle_alpha   90.00
_cell.angle_beta   90.00
_cell.angle_gamma   90.00
#
_symmetry.space_group_name_H-M   'P 1'
#
loop_
_entity.id
_entity.type
_entity.pdbx_description
1 polymer ?
#
loop_
_entity_poly.entity_id
_entity_poly.type
_entity_poly.pdbx_seq_one_letter_code
_entity_poly.pdbx_strand_id
1 'polypeptide(L)'
;MLIYFSLLILVFAAWNVHATSALGATVSGSAALMLFNSCATLILIALAMAEIAFPHMKFAHVKAELLWTTVMSMFDISASISLIANGPVMTCQLTANWSVCASSTLLVPTTWLKSFLVLAYVFSLFVSAVTHSHEHSSIWSKSVYTVPWFRSTTPDASSDGGSSHTVAAKLGYGNDSWSQYLGDIASTGDRKRKVAEKTHWADKTQIRRGVDDPFVKRSDDSTSANSSRRSSGEISSPTFQSPRTPPTPPRAESKPQSIGSRFIERFRESRVLARPGQSHFSMESFMTSGGAFPRDVDDHDKPIPLPRLSEWMRADAKKGITVHTIPMSP
;
A
#
# COMPACT_ATOMS: atom_id res chain seq x y z
N MET A 1 -3.80 2.00 8.68
CA MET A 1 -2.34 2.26 8.81
C MET A 1 -1.96 2.81 10.18
N LEU A 2 -2.56 3.90 10.68
CA LEU A 2 -2.24 4.45 12.00
C LEU A 2 -2.36 3.46 13.17
N ILE A 3 -3.43 2.65 13.20
CA ILE A 3 -3.62 1.58 14.19
C ILE A 3 -2.45 0.59 14.17
N TYR A 4 -2.02 0.16 12.97
CA TYR A 4 -0.94 -0.80 12.80
C TYR A 4 0.40 -0.26 13.32
N PHE A 5 0.76 0.98 12.95
CA PHE A 5 1.97 1.60 13.49
C PHE A 5 1.91 1.81 15.00
N SER A 6 0.74 2.16 15.54
CA SER A 6 0.56 2.33 17.00
C SER A 6 0.75 1.01 17.73
N LEU A 7 0.26 -0.11 17.17
CA LEU A 7 0.49 -1.45 17.71
C LEU A 7 1.96 -1.88 17.61
N LEU A 8 2.62 -1.62 16.48
CA LEU A 8 4.05 -1.92 16.32
C LEU A 8 4.91 -1.16 17.34
N ILE A 9 4.65 0.15 17.51
CA ILE A 9 5.37 0.96 18.50
C ILE A 9 5.10 0.46 19.91
N LEU A 10 3.84 0.10 20.24
CA LEU A 10 3.49 -0.48 21.53
C LEU A 10 4.27 -1.77 21.81
N VAL A 11 4.35 -2.68 20.83
CA VAL A 11 5.10 -3.94 20.94
C VAL A 11 6.60 -3.68 21.09
N PHE A 12 7.20 -2.82 20.25
CA PHE A 12 8.63 -2.51 20.30
C PHE A 12 9.03 -1.74 21.57
N ALA A 13 8.19 -0.80 22.02
CA ALA A 13 8.40 -0.08 23.28
C ALA A 13 8.29 -1.03 24.47
N ALA A 14 7.27 -1.90 24.52
CA ALA A 14 7.13 -2.90 25.57
C ALA A 14 8.32 -3.87 25.60
N TRP A 15 8.78 -4.33 24.43
CA TRP A 15 9.98 -5.15 24.31
C TRP A 15 11.21 -4.40 24.84
N ASN A 16 11.41 -3.14 24.45
CA ASN A 16 12.55 -2.35 24.90
C ASN A 16 12.55 -2.14 26.43
N VAL A 17 11.39 -1.84 27.02
CA VAL A 17 11.20 -1.71 28.48
C VAL A 17 11.54 -3.02 29.17
N HIS A 18 10.98 -4.14 28.69
CA HIS A 18 11.24 -5.46 29.27
C HIS A 18 12.73 -5.83 29.20
N ALA A 19 13.36 -5.67 28.03
CA ALA A 19 14.76 -5.97 27.82
C ALA A 19 15.69 -5.10 28.69
N THR A 20 15.33 -3.82 28.90
CA THR A 20 16.10 -2.92 29.78
C THR A 20 15.93 -3.30 31.25
N SER A 21 14.70 -3.63 31.66
CA SER A 21 14.40 -4.05 33.04
C SER A 21 15.08 -5.36 33.42
N ALA A 22 15.20 -6.30 32.49
CA ALA A 22 15.89 -7.57 32.70
C ALA A 22 17.40 -7.41 33.01
N LEU A 23 17.97 -6.26 32.63
CA LEU A 23 19.37 -5.91 32.89
C LEU A 23 19.56 -5.11 34.18
N GLY A 24 18.48 -4.83 34.92
CA GLY A 24 18.53 -3.96 36.09
C GLY A 24 18.83 -2.49 35.76
N ALA A 25 18.77 -2.11 34.48
CA ALA A 25 19.00 -0.73 34.06
C ALA A 25 17.72 0.10 34.21
N THR A 26 17.88 1.40 34.44
CA THR A 26 16.74 2.34 34.47
C THR A 26 16.08 2.41 33.10
N VAL A 27 14.76 2.20 33.05
CA VAL A 27 13.98 2.26 31.82
C VAL A 27 14.05 3.66 31.20
N SER A 28 14.30 3.73 29.89
CA SER A 28 14.32 5.01 29.17
C SER A 28 12.95 5.69 29.24
N GLY A 29 12.92 6.94 29.72
CA GLY A 29 11.68 7.73 29.80
C GLY A 29 10.98 7.90 28.44
N SER A 30 11.73 7.93 27.34
CA SER A 30 11.17 8.03 25.99
C SER A 30 10.38 6.78 25.58
N ALA A 31 10.85 5.58 25.94
CA ALA A 31 10.14 4.33 25.66
C ALA A 31 8.82 4.26 26.44
N ALA A 32 8.82 4.69 27.70
CA ALA A 32 7.60 4.78 28.51
C ALA A 32 6.59 5.81 27.96
N LEU A 33 7.07 6.98 27.53
CA LEU A 33 6.23 8.01 26.89
C LEU A 33 5.61 7.50 25.58
N MET A 34 6.35 6.76 24.77
CA MET A 34 5.83 6.16 23.53
C MET A 34 4.78 5.08 23.77
N LEU A 35 4.95 4.28 24.82
CA LEU A 35 3.97 3.29 25.23
C LEU A 35 2.66 3.99 25.63
N PHE A 36 2.75 5.00 26.49
CA PHE A 36 1.61 5.82 26.90
C PHE A 36 0.93 6.49 25.69
N ASN A 37 1.72 7.12 24.81
CA ASN A 37 1.19 7.81 23.63
C ASN A 37 0.49 6.84 22.66
N SER A 38 1.02 5.63 22.50
CA SER A 38 0.42 4.60 21.66
C SER A 38 -0.90 4.09 22.24
N CYS A 39 -0.98 3.85 23.55
CA CYS A 39 -2.23 3.51 24.23
C CYS A 39 -3.26 4.63 24.11
N ALA A 40 -2.87 5.89 24.38
CA ALA A 40 -3.75 7.04 24.26
C ALA A 40 -4.27 7.21 22.83
N THR A 41 -3.41 7.04 21.82
CA THR A 41 -3.80 7.06 20.40
C THR A 41 -4.83 5.97 20.08
N LEU A 42 -4.62 4.74 20.54
CA LEU A 42 -5.55 3.63 20.30
C LEU A 42 -6.91 3.89 20.97
N ILE A 43 -6.92 4.43 22.19
CA ILE A 43 -8.16 4.81 22.90
C ILE A 43 -8.87 5.93 22.14
N LEU A 44 -8.16 6.97 21.71
CA LEU A 44 -8.75 8.09 20.95
C LEU A 44 -9.31 7.63 19.60
N ILE A 45 -8.62 6.74 18.89
CA ILE A 45 -9.15 6.12 17.66
C ILE A 45 -10.39 5.29 17.97
N ALA A 46 -10.38 4.49 19.04
CA ALA A 46 -11.56 3.71 19.45
C ALA A 46 -12.75 4.63 19.80
N LEU A 47 -12.51 5.75 20.48
CA LEU A 47 -13.53 6.76 20.78
C LEU A 47 -14.05 7.46 19.52
N ALA A 48 -13.19 7.76 18.55
CA ALA A 48 -13.61 8.31 17.26
C ALA A 48 -14.50 7.31 16.48
N MET A 49 -14.15 6.03 16.49
CA MET A 49 -14.95 4.96 15.89
C MET A 49 -16.24 4.67 16.67
N ALA A 50 -16.25 4.90 17.98
CA ALA A 50 -17.41 4.68 18.83
C ALA A 50 -18.59 5.57 18.43
N GLU A 51 -18.38 6.70 17.75
CA GLU A 51 -19.45 7.55 17.21
C GLU A 51 -20.35 6.78 16.23
N ILE A 52 -19.80 5.79 15.51
CA ILE A 52 -20.57 4.92 14.61
C ILE A 52 -21.60 4.09 15.40
N ALA A 53 -21.27 3.67 16.61
CA ALA A 53 -22.16 2.91 17.48
C ALA A 53 -23.02 3.82 18.40
N PHE A 54 -22.49 4.99 18.78
CA PHE A 54 -23.07 5.90 19.74
C PHE A 54 -23.11 7.33 19.18
N PRO A 55 -24.20 7.71 18.48
CA PRO A 55 -24.31 9.00 17.79
C PRO A 55 -24.36 10.23 18.73
N HIS A 56 -24.29 10.03 20.05
CA HIS A 56 -24.27 11.11 21.05
C HIS A 56 -22.85 11.56 21.41
N MET A 57 -21.82 10.77 21.10
CA MET A 57 -20.43 11.12 21.37
C MET A 57 -19.94 12.14 20.34
N LYS A 58 -19.53 13.33 20.79
CA LYS A 58 -19.04 14.42 19.92
C LYS A 58 -17.53 14.35 19.66
N PHE A 59 -16.94 13.15 19.65
CA PHE A 59 -15.50 12.97 19.57
C PHE A 59 -14.95 13.09 18.14
N ALA A 60 -15.73 12.82 17.10
CA ALA A 60 -15.29 12.97 15.70
C ALA A 60 -15.59 14.36 15.13
N HIS A 61 -15.92 15.36 15.95
CA HIS A 61 -16.00 16.75 15.49
C HIS A 61 -14.66 17.18 14.90
N VAL A 62 -14.67 17.83 13.74
CA VAL A 62 -13.45 18.24 13.01
C VAL A 62 -12.45 18.96 13.92
N LYS A 63 -12.93 19.90 14.76
CA LYS A 63 -12.06 20.65 15.70
C LYS A 63 -11.43 19.76 16.77
N ALA A 64 -12.19 18.80 17.31
CA ALA A 64 -11.72 17.91 18.35
C ALA A 64 -10.69 16.94 17.76
N GLU A 65 -11.00 16.42 16.57
CA GLU A 65 -10.12 15.52 15.83
C GLU A 65 -8.80 16.17 15.45
N LEU A 66 -8.86 17.37 14.90
CA LEU A 66 -7.67 18.16 14.59
C LEU A 66 -6.85 18.48 15.85
N LEU A 67 -7.51 18.84 16.96
CA LEU A 67 -6.82 19.18 18.20
C LEU A 67 -6.07 17.99 18.79
N TRP A 68 -6.75 16.85 18.98
CA TRP A 68 -6.11 15.69 19.62
C TRP A 68 -5.04 15.09 18.71
N THR A 69 -5.24 15.05 17.39
CA THR A 69 -4.22 14.55 16.45
C THR A 69 -2.99 15.46 16.42
N THR A 70 -3.18 16.79 16.49
CA THR A 70 -2.08 17.74 16.59
C THR A 70 -1.26 17.51 17.87
N VAL A 71 -1.93 17.40 19.02
CA VAL A 71 -1.27 17.15 20.31
C VAL A 71 -0.51 15.81 20.29
N MET A 72 -1.13 14.74 19.80
CA MET A 72 -0.48 13.43 19.69
C MET A 72 0.71 13.44 18.73
N SER A 73 0.63 14.21 17.63
CA SER A 73 1.74 14.38 16.68
C SER A 73 2.93 15.11 17.31
N MET A 74 2.68 16.13 18.14
CA MET A 74 3.74 16.83 18.86
C MET A 74 4.45 15.90 19.86
N PHE A 75 3.69 15.06 20.57
CA PHE A 75 4.27 14.06 21.47
C PHE A 75 5.08 12.99 20.72
N ASP A 76 4.58 12.49 19.59
CA ASP A 76 5.31 11.53 18.75
C ASP A 76 6.62 12.13 18.22
N ILE A 77 6.61 13.36 17.69
CA ILE A 77 7.81 14.05 17.20
C ILE A 77 8.80 14.29 18.34
N SER A 78 8.33 14.78 19.49
CA SER A 78 9.19 15.00 20.66
C SER A 78 9.85 13.71 21.13
N ALA A 79 9.09 12.62 21.18
CA ALA A 79 9.60 11.32 21.58
C ALA A 79 10.60 10.76 20.55
N SER A 80 10.34 10.93 19.24
CA SER A 80 11.27 10.54 18.18
C SER A 80 12.59 11.33 18.23
N ILE A 81 12.54 12.63 18.53
CA ILE A 81 13.75 13.44 18.73
C ILE A 81 14.53 12.95 19.96
N SER A 82 13.84 12.71 21.09
CA SER A 82 14.47 12.17 22.30
C SER A 82 15.07 10.78 22.09
N LEU A 83 14.46 9.94 21.25
CA LEU A 83 15.03 8.64 20.88
C LEU A 83 16.28 8.75 20.03
N ILE A 84 16.38 9.73 19.14
CA ILE A 84 17.61 9.93 18.37
C ILE A 84 18.71 10.49 19.27
N ALA A 85 18.38 11.52 20.07
CA ALA A 85 19.35 12.19 20.94
C ALA A 85 19.96 11.23 21.97
N ASN A 86 19.15 10.36 22.56
CA ASN A 86 19.59 9.34 23.53
C ASN A 86 19.80 7.96 22.88
N GLY A 87 19.95 7.93 21.56
CA GLY A 87 19.67 6.76 20.76
C GLY A 87 20.68 5.62 20.80
N PRO A 88 20.35 4.53 20.08
CA PRO A 88 21.12 3.30 20.07
C PRO A 88 22.56 3.44 19.58
N VAL A 89 22.92 4.53 18.90
CA VAL A 89 24.32 4.79 18.52
C VAL A 89 25.22 4.88 19.75
N MET A 90 24.70 5.38 20.86
CA MET A 90 25.44 5.43 22.13
C MET A 90 25.31 4.13 22.92
N THR A 91 24.14 3.49 22.91
CA THR A 91 23.90 2.28 23.73
C THR A 91 24.30 0.97 23.07
N CYS A 92 24.49 0.89 21.74
CA CYS A 92 24.83 -0.34 21.03
C CYS A 92 26.35 -0.56 20.85
N GLN A 93 27.21 0.20 21.54
CA GLN A 93 28.66 0.01 21.40
C GLN A 93 29.15 -1.24 22.17
N LEU A 94 29.42 -2.30 21.42
CA LEU A 94 30.14 -3.56 21.71
C LEU A 94 29.73 -4.45 22.91
N THR A 95 29.21 -3.93 24.02
CA THR A 95 28.87 -4.75 25.21
C THR A 95 27.37 -4.87 25.44
N ALA A 96 26.56 -4.22 24.61
CA ALA A 96 25.13 -4.14 24.83
C ALA A 96 24.39 -5.40 24.38
N ASN A 97 23.36 -5.76 25.14
CA ASN A 97 22.47 -6.85 24.81
C ASN A 97 21.78 -6.60 23.47
N TRP A 98 21.95 -7.55 22.54
CA TRP A 98 21.38 -7.52 21.19
C TRP A 98 19.87 -7.19 21.19
N SER A 99 19.13 -7.69 22.17
CA SER A 99 17.68 -7.44 22.36
C SER A 99 17.32 -5.96 22.51
N VAL A 100 18.09 -5.21 23.32
CA VAL A 100 17.88 -3.77 23.52
C VAL A 100 18.23 -2.99 22.25
N CYS A 101 19.31 -3.40 21.58
CA CYS A 101 19.74 -2.76 20.34
C CYS A 101 18.75 -2.98 19.20
N ALA A 102 18.27 -4.21 19.01
CA ALA A 102 17.32 -4.57 17.97
C ALA A 102 15.98 -3.85 18.16
N SER A 103 15.42 -3.86 19.38
CA SER A 103 14.17 -3.15 19.69
C SER A 103 14.30 -1.64 19.45
N SER A 104 15.40 -1.02 19.89
CA SER A 104 15.65 0.41 19.66
C SER A 104 15.81 0.74 18.17
N THR A 105 16.49 -0.12 17.41
CA THR A 105 16.72 0.06 15.97
C THR A 105 15.41 -0.03 15.17
N LEU A 106 14.43 -0.82 15.62
CA LEU A 106 13.10 -0.90 15.00
C LEU A 106 12.17 0.25 15.44
N LEU A 107 12.30 0.68 16.70
CA LEU A 107 11.45 1.73 17.28
C LEU A 107 11.69 3.10 16.62
N VAL A 108 12.94 3.45 16.32
CA VAL A 108 13.28 4.74 15.68
C VAL A 108 12.59 4.94 14.33
N PRO A 109 12.78 4.09 13.30
CA PRO A 109 12.15 4.31 11.99
C PRO A 109 10.62 4.20 12.05
N THR A 110 10.07 3.31 12.88
CA THR A 110 8.61 3.17 13.00
C THR A 110 7.94 4.38 13.63
N THR A 111 8.57 4.98 14.65
CA THR A 111 8.05 6.20 15.29
C THR A 111 8.14 7.42 14.37
N TRP A 112 9.20 7.54 13.59
CA TRP A 112 9.31 8.57 12.55
C TRP A 112 8.23 8.41 11.48
N LEU A 113 8.04 7.20 10.97
CA LEU A 113 7.04 6.94 9.94
C LEU A 113 5.62 7.21 10.46
N LYS A 114 5.31 6.82 11.70
CA LYS A 114 4.05 7.21 12.37
C LYS A 114 3.92 8.72 12.47
N SER A 115 4.95 9.42 12.96
CA SER A 115 4.95 10.87 13.13
C SER A 115 4.63 11.59 11.81
N PHE A 116 5.29 11.19 10.72
CA PHE A 116 5.01 11.75 9.40
C PHE A 116 3.59 11.47 8.91
N LEU A 117 3.08 10.24 9.13
CA LEU A 117 1.71 9.90 8.75
C LEU A 117 0.67 10.70 9.54
N VAL A 118 0.86 10.89 10.85
CA VAL A 118 -0.04 11.70 11.67
C VAL A 118 0.05 13.18 11.28
N LEU A 119 1.24 13.71 11.02
CA LEU A 119 1.40 15.10 10.57
C LEU A 119 0.78 15.33 9.19
N ALA A 120 0.96 14.40 8.26
CA ALA A 120 0.29 14.45 6.96
C ALA A 120 -1.23 14.37 7.10
N TYR A 121 -1.74 13.58 8.04
CA TYR A 121 -3.17 13.52 8.37
C TYR A 121 -3.68 14.86 8.89
N VAL A 122 -3.04 15.44 9.91
CA VAL A 122 -3.37 16.76 10.48
C VAL A 122 -3.38 17.83 9.39
N PHE A 123 -2.34 17.87 8.57
CA PHE A 123 -2.23 18.85 7.47
C PHE A 123 -3.34 18.67 6.44
N SER A 124 -3.62 17.43 6.01
CA SER A 124 -4.67 17.14 5.04
C SER A 124 -6.06 17.50 5.59
N LEU A 125 -6.33 17.18 6.85
CA LEU A 125 -7.59 17.51 7.51
C LEU A 125 -7.74 19.03 7.68
N PHE A 126 -6.68 19.72 8.09
CA PHE A 126 -6.67 21.17 8.24
C PHE A 126 -6.92 21.89 6.92
N VAL A 127 -6.16 21.57 5.87
CA VAL A 127 -6.32 22.17 4.53
C VAL A 127 -7.72 21.89 3.98
N SER A 128 -8.22 20.67 4.13
CA SER A 128 -9.58 20.31 3.69
C SER A 128 -10.64 21.12 4.45
N ALA A 129 -10.50 21.26 5.77
CA ALA A 129 -11.42 22.03 6.61
C ALA A 129 -11.41 23.52 6.27
N VAL A 130 -10.23 24.11 6.07
CA VAL A 130 -10.08 25.52 5.67
C VAL A 130 -10.70 25.75 4.28
N THR A 131 -10.42 24.87 3.32
CA THR A 131 -10.93 25.01 1.94
C THR A 131 -12.47 24.99 1.91
N HIS A 132 -13.10 24.10 2.66
CA HIS A 132 -14.57 23.99 2.73
C HIS A 132 -15.22 24.92 3.77
N SER A 133 -14.43 25.65 4.57
CA SER A 133 -14.98 26.53 5.61
C SER A 133 -15.81 27.68 5.05
N HIS A 134 -15.51 28.11 3.82
CA HIS A 134 -16.25 29.18 3.14
C HIS A 134 -17.65 28.74 2.72
N GLU A 135 -17.80 27.50 2.25
CA GLU A 135 -19.08 26.92 1.82
C GLU A 135 -19.90 26.41 3.02
N HIS A 136 -19.23 25.98 4.09
CA HIS A 136 -19.84 25.39 5.26
C HIS A 136 -19.28 26.01 6.54
N SER A 137 -19.83 27.15 6.96
CA SER A 137 -19.43 27.84 8.21
C SER A 137 -19.54 26.96 9.47
N SER A 138 -20.41 25.95 9.43
CA SER A 138 -20.61 24.97 10.51
C SER A 138 -19.68 23.74 10.45
N ILE A 139 -18.70 23.70 9.52
CA ILE A 139 -17.82 22.53 9.33
C ILE A 139 -17.08 22.12 10.60
N TRP A 140 -16.65 23.08 11.42
CA TRP A 140 -15.93 22.85 12.68
C TRP A 140 -16.75 22.15 13.76
N SER A 141 -18.08 22.19 13.64
CA SER A 141 -19.02 21.53 14.56
C SER A 141 -19.62 20.26 13.99
N LYS A 142 -19.34 19.92 12.73
CA LYS A 142 -19.73 18.67 12.10
C LYS A 142 -18.67 17.60 12.35
N SER A 143 -19.08 16.34 12.29
CA SER A 143 -18.14 15.23 12.37
C SER A 143 -17.40 15.02 11.04
N VAL A 144 -16.16 14.53 11.09
CA VAL A 144 -15.35 14.29 9.88
C VAL A 144 -16.06 13.35 8.90
N TYR A 145 -16.89 12.43 9.40
CA TYR A 145 -17.63 11.46 8.59
C TYR A 145 -18.88 12.03 7.90
N THR A 146 -19.43 13.14 8.39
CA THR A 146 -20.67 13.73 7.86
C THR A 146 -20.41 14.81 6.81
N VAL A 147 -19.20 15.36 6.77
CA VAL A 147 -18.81 16.37 5.79
C VAL A 147 -18.60 15.71 4.43
N PRO A 148 -19.30 16.16 3.36
CA PRO A 148 -19.15 15.58 2.03
C PRO A 148 -17.89 16.10 1.32
N TRP A 149 -16.70 15.79 1.85
CA TRP A 149 -15.39 16.32 1.41
C TRP A 149 -15.13 16.27 -0.10
N PHE A 150 -15.70 15.29 -0.80
CA PHE A 150 -15.45 15.03 -2.22
C PHE A 150 -16.73 14.81 -3.02
N ARG A 151 -17.91 15.13 -2.47
CA ARG A 151 -19.12 15.08 -3.29
C ARG A 151 -19.26 16.43 -3.95
N SER A 152 -19.21 16.45 -5.28
CA SER A 152 -19.67 17.60 -6.05
C SER A 152 -21.06 17.93 -5.56
N THR A 153 -21.26 19.12 -5.00
CA THR A 153 -22.59 19.65 -4.75
C THR A 153 -23.27 19.73 -6.09
N THR A 154 -24.05 18.70 -6.45
CA THR A 154 -25.04 18.85 -7.50
C THR A 154 -25.91 20.00 -7.02
N PRO A 155 -25.95 21.14 -7.73
CA PRO A 155 -26.79 22.25 -7.31
C PRO A 155 -28.20 21.69 -7.25
N ASP A 156 -28.72 21.53 -6.03
CA ASP A 156 -30.07 21.04 -5.81
C ASP A 156 -30.96 21.97 -6.60
N ALA A 157 -31.48 21.45 -7.72
CA ALA A 157 -32.36 22.18 -8.60
C ALA A 157 -33.51 22.67 -7.73
N SER A 158 -33.49 23.97 -7.49
CA SER A 158 -34.40 24.73 -6.65
C SER A 158 -35.79 24.11 -6.67
N SER A 159 -36.13 23.45 -5.56
CA SER A 159 -37.47 23.10 -5.14
C SER A 159 -38.24 24.40 -4.90
N ASP A 160 -38.56 25.11 -5.97
CA ASP A 160 -39.56 26.17 -5.92
C ASP A 160 -40.93 25.50 -6.10
N GLY A 161 -41.64 25.42 -4.98
CA GLY A 161 -42.94 24.81 -4.89
C GLY A 161 -43.96 25.59 -5.71
N GLY A 162 -44.35 25.02 -6.86
CA GLY A 162 -45.33 25.61 -7.75
C GLY A 162 -46.23 24.57 -8.42
N SER A 163 -47.10 23.96 -7.63
CA SER A 163 -48.38 23.34 -8.02
C SER A 163 -48.38 22.01 -8.78
N SER A 164 -49.00 21.02 -8.12
CA SER A 164 -49.68 19.85 -8.63
C SER A 164 -50.07 19.90 -10.11
N HIS A 165 -49.52 18.98 -10.91
CA HIS A 165 -50.37 18.08 -11.68
C HIS A 165 -49.62 16.78 -12.02
N THR A 166 -50.26 15.69 -11.61
CA THR A 166 -50.06 14.30 -12.00
C THR A 166 -49.64 14.10 -13.46
N VAL A 167 -48.36 13.78 -13.71
CA VAL A 167 -47.97 12.85 -14.79
C VAL A 167 -46.77 12.05 -14.30
N ALA A 168 -47.01 10.77 -14.03
CA ALA A 168 -45.98 9.79 -13.79
C ALA A 168 -45.01 9.74 -14.99
N ALA A 169 -43.72 9.48 -14.70
CA ALA A 169 -42.62 9.22 -15.64
C ALA A 169 -41.88 10.44 -16.22
N LYS A 170 -40.96 11.02 -15.43
CA LYS A 170 -39.64 11.51 -15.88
C LYS A 170 -38.92 12.20 -14.71
N LEU A 171 -38.12 11.47 -13.96
CA LEU A 171 -37.09 12.03 -13.07
C LEU A 171 -35.78 11.45 -13.61
N GLY A 172 -35.04 12.11 -14.50
CA GLY A 172 -34.62 13.51 -14.40
C GLY A 172 -33.32 13.64 -13.59
N TYR A 173 -32.58 12.54 -13.41
CA TYR A 173 -31.21 12.58 -12.91
C TYR A 173 -30.32 13.23 -13.97
N GLY A 174 -29.61 14.29 -13.57
CA GLY A 174 -28.81 15.13 -14.44
C GLY A 174 -27.92 14.34 -15.39
N ASN A 175 -27.91 14.78 -16.64
CA ASN A 175 -27.07 14.33 -17.73
C ASN A 175 -25.58 14.59 -17.41
N ASP A 176 -25.00 13.85 -16.46
CA ASP A 176 -23.57 13.59 -16.58
C ASP A 176 -23.42 12.74 -17.82
N SER A 177 -22.87 13.32 -18.89
CA SER A 177 -22.62 12.63 -20.16
C SER A 177 -21.98 11.25 -19.95
N TRP A 178 -21.21 11.08 -18.88
CA TRP A 178 -20.61 9.84 -18.45
C TRP A 178 -21.59 8.83 -17.82
N SER A 179 -22.50 9.27 -16.95
CA SER A 179 -23.51 8.37 -16.37
C SER A 179 -24.56 7.98 -17.42
N GLN A 180 -24.84 8.89 -18.37
CA GLN A 180 -25.64 8.59 -19.56
C GLN A 180 -24.93 7.57 -20.45
N TYR A 181 -23.63 7.69 -20.67
CA TYR A 181 -22.85 6.71 -21.45
C TYR A 181 -22.80 5.34 -20.76
N LEU A 182 -22.63 5.29 -19.43
CA LEU A 182 -22.66 4.04 -18.66
C LEU A 182 -24.07 3.43 -18.61
N GLY A 183 -25.11 4.25 -18.50
CA GLY A 183 -26.50 3.84 -18.60
C GLY A 183 -26.85 3.31 -19.99
N ASP A 184 -26.30 3.91 -21.05
CA ASP A 184 -26.42 3.40 -22.42
C ASP A 184 -25.70 2.06 -22.57
N ILE A 185 -24.49 1.88 -22.02
CA ILE A 185 -23.80 0.58 -22.07
C ILE A 185 -24.61 -0.51 -21.33
N ALA A 186 -25.12 -0.19 -20.14
CA ALA A 186 -25.93 -1.12 -19.36
C ALA A 186 -27.27 -1.45 -20.05
N SER A 187 -27.95 -0.45 -20.60
CA SER A 187 -29.22 -0.64 -21.31
C SER A 187 -29.05 -1.30 -22.68
N THR A 188 -27.88 -1.16 -23.33
CA THR A 188 -27.54 -1.88 -24.57
C THR A 188 -27.28 -3.36 -24.30
N GLY A 189 -26.78 -3.71 -23.11
CA GLY A 189 -26.66 -5.09 -22.65
C GLY A 189 -28.00 -5.82 -22.59
N ASP A 190 -29.03 -5.14 -22.08
CA ASP A 190 -30.38 -5.72 -21.96
C ASP A 190 -31.19 -5.63 -23.27
N ARG A 191 -30.99 -4.60 -24.10
CA ARG A 191 -31.61 -4.53 -25.44
C ARG A 191 -31.09 -5.61 -26.38
N LYS A 192 -29.83 -6.05 -26.23
CA LYS A 192 -29.29 -7.18 -27.01
C LYS A 192 -29.89 -8.54 -26.65
N ARG A 193 -30.63 -8.67 -25.54
CA ARG A 193 -31.30 -9.93 -25.20
C ARG A 193 -32.72 -10.04 -25.76
N LYS A 194 -33.37 -8.92 -26.12
CA LYS A 194 -34.76 -8.93 -26.61
C LYS A 194 -34.96 -8.60 -28.08
N VAL A 195 -34.02 -7.93 -28.76
CA VAL A 195 -34.09 -7.71 -30.22
C VAL A 195 -32.68 -7.69 -30.81
N ALA A 196 -31.93 -8.79 -30.68
CA ALA A 196 -30.92 -9.08 -31.70
C ALA A 196 -31.69 -9.63 -32.90
N GLU A 197 -32.24 -8.71 -33.71
CA GLU A 197 -32.75 -9.03 -35.03
C GLU A 197 -31.61 -9.75 -35.77
N LYS A 198 -31.76 -11.07 -35.90
CA LYS A 198 -30.79 -11.89 -36.60
C LYS A 198 -30.69 -11.32 -38.02
N THR A 199 -29.52 -10.79 -38.35
CA THR A 199 -29.22 -10.42 -39.71
C THR A 199 -29.43 -11.63 -40.62
N HIS A 200 -30.16 -11.46 -41.73
CA HIS A 200 -30.68 -12.52 -42.61
C HIS A 200 -29.60 -13.45 -43.20
N TRP A 201 -28.34 -13.06 -43.19
CA TRP A 201 -27.22 -13.92 -43.57
C TRP A 201 -26.83 -14.95 -42.50
N ALA A 202 -27.18 -14.71 -41.23
CA ALA A 202 -26.88 -15.59 -40.10
C ALA A 202 -27.95 -16.68 -39.87
N ASP A 203 -29.06 -16.65 -40.60
CA ASP A 203 -30.14 -17.65 -40.42
C ASP A 203 -29.93 -18.93 -41.24
N LYS A 204 -29.00 -18.92 -42.21
CA LYS A 204 -28.74 -20.10 -43.07
C LYS A 204 -27.61 -21.00 -42.58
N THR A 205 -26.85 -20.59 -41.57
CA THR A 205 -25.79 -21.42 -41.00
C THR A 205 -26.17 -21.84 -39.60
N GLN A 206 -26.53 -23.11 -39.45
CA GLN A 206 -26.72 -23.75 -38.16
C GLN A 206 -25.33 -23.91 -37.52
N ILE A 207 -24.77 -22.81 -37.00
CA ILE A 207 -23.51 -22.84 -36.26
C ILE A 207 -23.81 -23.52 -34.93
N ARG A 208 -23.68 -24.85 -34.92
CA ARG A 208 -23.55 -25.62 -33.69
C ARG A 208 -22.32 -25.04 -33.00
N ARG A 209 -22.49 -24.33 -31.86
CA ARG A 209 -21.38 -24.08 -30.94
C ARG A 209 -20.96 -25.43 -30.37
N GLY A 210 -20.27 -26.20 -31.20
CA GLY A 210 -19.51 -27.36 -30.78
C GLY A 210 -18.42 -26.85 -29.89
N VAL A 211 -18.46 -27.25 -28.62
CA VAL A 211 -17.23 -27.54 -27.92
C VAL A 211 -16.62 -28.70 -28.71
N ASP A 212 -15.59 -28.42 -29.51
CA ASP A 212 -14.93 -29.47 -30.29
C ASP A 212 -14.35 -30.50 -29.32
N ASP A 213 -14.56 -31.78 -29.64
CA ASP A 213 -13.92 -32.89 -28.94
C ASP A 213 -12.40 -32.68 -29.03
N PRO A 214 -11.62 -32.71 -27.92
CA PRO A 214 -11.90 -33.43 -26.67
C PRO A 214 -12.33 -32.55 -25.47
N PHE A 215 -12.79 -31.30 -25.67
CA PHE A 215 -13.01 -30.36 -24.56
C PHE A 215 -14.36 -30.50 -23.85
N VAL A 216 -15.13 -31.56 -24.14
CA VAL A 216 -16.38 -31.85 -23.44
C VAL A 216 -16.04 -32.29 -22.01
N LYS A 217 -16.23 -31.40 -21.03
CA LYS A 217 -16.18 -31.77 -19.61
C LYS A 217 -17.19 -32.89 -19.37
N ARG A 218 -16.70 -34.08 -18.99
CA ARG A 218 -17.55 -35.17 -18.50
C ARG A 218 -18.18 -34.70 -17.18
N SER A 219 -19.50 -34.59 -17.21
CA SER A 219 -20.32 -34.37 -16.02
C SER A 219 -20.49 -35.72 -15.32
N ASP A 220 -19.48 -36.15 -14.57
CA ASP A 220 -19.61 -37.32 -13.69
C ASP A 220 -20.33 -36.87 -12.43
N ASP A 221 -21.66 -36.90 -12.47
CA ASP A 221 -22.49 -36.79 -11.27
C ASP A 221 -23.81 -37.53 -11.46
N SER A 222 -23.84 -38.80 -11.05
CA SER A 222 -25.01 -39.43 -10.41
C SER A 222 -24.71 -40.86 -9.94
N THR A 223 -24.56 -40.99 -8.61
CA THR A 223 -25.18 -42.03 -7.75
C THR A 223 -25.25 -43.48 -8.20
N SER A 224 -24.59 -44.37 -7.44
CA SER A 224 -25.22 -45.59 -6.91
C SER A 224 -24.45 -46.17 -5.72
N ALA A 225 -25.20 -46.47 -4.65
CA ALA A 225 -24.79 -47.22 -3.48
C ALA A 225 -24.54 -48.72 -3.77
N ASN A 226 -23.98 -49.40 -2.77
CA ASN A 226 -23.85 -50.86 -2.60
C ASN A 226 -22.82 -51.61 -3.47
N SER A 227 -21.71 -52.04 -2.87
CA SER A 227 -21.63 -53.35 -2.18
C SER A 227 -20.18 -53.76 -1.89
N SER A 228 -20.06 -54.61 -0.87
CA SER A 228 -18.90 -55.36 -0.43
C SER A 228 -18.04 -56.00 -1.55
N ARG A 229 -16.71 -56.01 -1.39
CA ARG A 229 -15.96 -57.23 -1.02
C ARG A 229 -14.45 -56.99 -0.98
N ARG A 230 -13.90 -57.51 0.10
CA ARG A 230 -12.53 -57.90 0.38
C ARG A 230 -11.88 -58.65 -0.81
N SER A 231 -10.70 -58.20 -1.27
CA SER A 231 -9.67 -59.10 -1.79
C SER A 231 -8.30 -58.43 -1.68
N SER A 232 -7.44 -59.10 -0.94
CA SER A 232 -5.98 -59.09 -0.98
C SER A 232 -5.42 -59.15 -2.41
N GLY A 233 -4.28 -58.52 -2.65
CA GLY A 233 -3.48 -58.78 -3.84
C GLY A 233 -2.46 -57.70 -4.17
N GLU A 234 -1.22 -57.98 -3.80
CA GLU A 234 0.00 -57.67 -4.55
C GLU A 234 0.52 -56.23 -4.64
N ILE A 235 1.63 -56.07 -3.92
CA ILE A 235 2.73 -55.13 -4.08
C ILE A 235 3.16 -55.12 -5.56
N SER A 236 3.17 -53.93 -6.18
CA SER A 236 3.94 -53.67 -7.40
C SER A 236 4.50 -52.26 -7.34
N SER A 237 5.83 -52.19 -7.40
CA SER A 237 6.67 -51.01 -7.30
C SER A 237 6.33 -49.94 -8.35
N PRO A 238 6.40 -48.63 -8.01
CA PRO A 238 6.32 -47.59 -9.02
C PRO A 238 7.66 -47.49 -9.76
N THR A 239 7.68 -47.98 -11.00
CA THR A 239 8.72 -47.68 -11.99
C THR A 239 8.69 -46.17 -12.29
N PHE A 240 9.77 -45.48 -11.93
CA PHE A 240 10.05 -44.10 -12.33
C PHE A 240 10.07 -44.01 -13.87
N GLN A 241 8.99 -43.49 -14.46
CA GLN A 241 9.00 -43.05 -15.85
C GLN A 241 9.35 -41.56 -15.88
N SER A 242 10.48 -41.26 -16.51
CA SER A 242 10.98 -39.91 -16.77
C SER A 242 9.94 -39.08 -17.55
N PRO A 243 9.65 -37.83 -17.16
CA PRO A 243 8.68 -37.00 -17.85
C PRO A 243 9.22 -36.62 -19.24
N ARG A 244 8.61 -37.20 -20.29
CA ARG A 244 8.79 -36.73 -21.67
C ARG A 244 8.19 -35.32 -21.78
N THR A 245 9.04 -34.36 -22.12
CA THR A 245 8.66 -33.00 -22.48
C THR A 245 7.66 -33.03 -23.65
N PRO A 246 6.57 -32.22 -23.59
CA PRO A 246 5.61 -32.14 -24.68
C PRO A 246 6.26 -31.54 -25.95
N PRO A 247 5.84 -31.96 -27.15
CA PRO A 247 6.38 -31.44 -28.40
C PRO A 247 6.05 -29.95 -28.57
N THR A 248 7.06 -29.19 -28.98
CA THR A 248 6.95 -27.78 -29.37
C THR A 248 5.90 -27.60 -30.48
N PRO A 249 4.96 -26.65 -30.34
CA PRO A 249 3.95 -26.41 -31.36
C PRO A 249 4.58 -25.89 -32.66
N PRO A 250 4.03 -26.25 -33.83
CA PRO A 250 4.53 -25.81 -35.12
C PRO A 250 4.40 -24.30 -35.30
N ARG A 251 5.47 -23.71 -35.83
CA ARG A 251 5.60 -22.28 -36.15
C ARG A 251 4.52 -21.88 -37.16
N ALA A 252 3.55 -21.10 -36.72
CA ALA A 252 2.53 -20.53 -37.60
C ALA A 252 3.17 -19.51 -38.57
N GLU A 253 3.04 -19.76 -39.87
CA GLU A 253 3.40 -18.83 -40.93
C GLU A 253 2.43 -17.64 -40.93
N SER A 254 2.96 -16.45 -40.71
CA SER A 254 2.21 -15.20 -40.80
C SER A 254 2.03 -14.80 -42.27
N LYS A 255 0.79 -14.91 -42.76
CA LYS A 255 0.38 -14.37 -44.06
C LYS A 255 0.16 -12.85 -43.94
N PRO A 256 0.64 -12.02 -44.88
CA PRO A 256 0.53 -10.57 -44.76
C PRO A 256 -0.79 -10.03 -45.35
N GLN A 257 -1.24 -8.91 -44.76
CA GLN A 257 -2.24 -7.94 -45.26
C GLN A 257 -3.73 -8.36 -45.14
N SER A 258 -4.72 -7.51 -44.80
CA SER A 258 -4.80 -6.05 -44.76
C SER A 258 -6.03 -5.56 -43.93
N ILE A 259 -6.00 -4.25 -43.62
CA ILE A 259 -7.13 -3.33 -43.33
C ILE A 259 -7.81 -3.41 -41.94
N GLY A 260 -7.40 -2.46 -41.08
CA GLY A 260 -8.34 -1.50 -40.50
C GLY A 260 -9.00 -1.83 -39.15
N SER A 261 -8.22 -1.86 -38.06
CA SER A 261 -8.74 -1.78 -36.70
C SER A 261 -8.30 -0.46 -36.05
N ARG A 262 -9.15 0.56 -36.14
CA ARG A 262 -9.05 1.80 -35.35
C ARG A 262 -9.52 1.53 -33.93
N PHE A 263 -8.73 0.86 -33.12
CA PHE A 263 -8.90 0.86 -31.67
C PHE A 263 -7.56 0.46 -31.05
N ILE A 264 -7.13 1.19 -30.03
CA ILE A 264 -5.85 1.05 -29.30
C ILE A 264 -4.71 1.91 -29.89
N GLU A 265 -4.79 3.23 -29.69
CA GLU A 265 -3.59 4.07 -29.57
C GLU A 265 -3.95 5.34 -28.78
N ARG A 266 -4.03 5.23 -27.45
CA ARG A 266 -4.12 6.43 -26.58
C ARG A 266 -3.53 6.27 -25.17
N PHE A 267 -2.54 5.40 -25.01
CA PHE A 267 -1.79 5.28 -23.74
C PHE A 267 -0.28 5.26 -23.95
N ARG A 268 0.23 6.10 -24.87
CA ARG A 268 1.68 6.25 -25.06
C ARG A 268 2.18 7.70 -25.10
N GLU A 269 1.43 8.62 -24.53
CA GLU A 269 1.86 10.02 -24.33
C GLU A 269 1.80 10.40 -22.84
N SER A 270 2.75 9.87 -22.05
CA SER A 270 3.12 10.46 -20.76
C SER A 270 4.61 10.26 -20.48
N ARG A 271 5.43 10.61 -21.47
CA ARG A 271 6.89 10.82 -21.31
C ARG A 271 7.28 12.24 -21.70
N VAL A 272 6.59 13.25 -21.17
CA VAL A 272 7.11 14.63 -21.15
C VAL A 272 6.59 15.35 -19.91
N LEU A 273 7.26 15.15 -18.76
CA LEU A 273 7.43 16.23 -17.79
C LEU A 273 8.91 16.29 -17.48
N ALA A 274 9.60 17.00 -18.38
CA ALA A 274 10.89 17.59 -18.12
C ALA A 274 10.78 18.43 -16.84
N ARG A 275 11.73 18.24 -15.93
CA ARG A 275 11.92 19.07 -14.74
C ARG A 275 12.77 20.28 -15.17
N PRO A 276 12.24 21.51 -15.24
CA PRO A 276 13.08 22.68 -15.39
C PRO A 276 13.72 22.99 -14.03
N GLY A 277 15.00 23.35 -14.07
CA GLY A 277 15.84 23.55 -12.90
C GLY A 277 15.54 24.82 -12.09
N GLN A 278 16.21 24.85 -10.93
CA GLN A 278 16.89 25.99 -10.29
C GLN A 278 16.17 27.35 -10.28
N SER A 279 15.94 28.00 -9.15
CA SER A 279 16.93 28.36 -8.13
C SER A 279 16.26 29.29 -7.10
N HIS A 280 16.84 29.42 -5.89
CA HIS A 280 16.97 30.63 -5.05
C HIS A 280 16.75 30.40 -3.53
N PHE A 281 17.81 30.74 -2.76
CA PHE A 281 17.92 31.01 -1.30
C PHE A 281 17.79 29.84 -0.31
N SER A 282 18.66 29.61 0.69
CA SER A 282 19.92 30.21 1.22
C SER A 282 20.52 29.13 2.15
N MET A 283 21.77 28.67 2.10
CA MET A 283 23.06 29.35 2.23
C MET A 283 23.30 29.99 3.61
N GLU A 284 23.37 29.16 4.66
CA GLU A 284 24.17 29.42 5.86
C GLU A 284 24.48 28.08 6.53
N SER A 285 25.75 27.85 6.90
CA SER A 285 26.24 26.72 7.73
C SER A 285 26.88 25.47 7.08
N PHE A 286 27.37 25.51 5.84
CA PHE A 286 28.37 24.53 5.36
C PHE A 286 29.55 25.22 4.67
N MET A 287 30.23 26.10 5.39
CA MET A 287 31.57 26.57 5.03
C MET A 287 32.57 26.11 6.08
N THR A 288 32.87 24.81 6.07
CA THR A 288 34.20 24.27 6.37
C THR A 288 34.17 22.76 6.13
N SER A 289 35.03 22.29 5.22
CA SER A 289 35.36 20.89 4.90
C SER A 289 34.70 20.30 3.64
N GLY A 290 35.57 20.04 2.65
CA GLY A 290 35.40 18.92 1.71
C GLY A 290 34.71 19.25 0.41
N GLY A 291 35.46 19.73 -0.59
CA GLY A 291 34.98 19.75 -1.98
C GLY A 291 34.49 18.37 -2.42
N ALA A 292 33.41 18.34 -3.21
CA ALA A 292 32.74 17.12 -3.68
C ALA A 292 33.58 16.23 -4.61
N PHE A 293 34.83 16.62 -4.88
CA PHE A 293 35.79 15.83 -5.66
C PHE A 293 37.15 15.85 -4.93
N PRO A 294 37.80 14.69 -4.77
CA PRO A 294 39.17 14.62 -4.28
C PRO A 294 40.06 15.50 -5.15
N ARG A 295 40.90 16.35 -4.54
CA ARG A 295 41.85 17.20 -5.26
C ARG A 295 42.99 16.43 -5.94
N ASP A 296 43.02 15.10 -5.82
CA ASP A 296 44.10 14.23 -6.29
C ASP A 296 43.84 13.55 -7.64
N VAL A 297 42.92 14.07 -8.47
CA VAL A 297 42.82 13.60 -9.87
C VAL A 297 43.79 14.42 -10.73
N ASP A 298 45.07 14.12 -10.57
CA ASP A 298 46.20 14.89 -11.14
C ASP A 298 46.49 14.55 -12.62
N ASP A 299 45.66 13.73 -13.27
CA ASP A 299 45.85 13.34 -14.67
C ASP A 299 44.55 12.77 -15.29
N HIS A 300 43.93 13.53 -16.19
CA HIS A 300 42.69 13.11 -16.87
C HIS A 300 42.91 12.10 -18.00
N ASP A 301 44.16 11.90 -18.43
CA ASP A 301 44.51 10.96 -19.51
C ASP A 301 44.95 9.59 -18.97
N LYS A 302 44.98 9.40 -17.65
CA LYS A 302 45.21 8.07 -17.07
C LYS A 302 43.94 7.22 -17.21
N PRO A 303 44.07 5.94 -17.63
CA PRO A 303 42.94 5.04 -17.68
C PRO A 303 42.31 4.91 -16.29
N ILE A 304 40.96 4.95 -16.24
CA ILE A 304 40.19 4.78 -15.00
C ILE A 304 40.71 3.52 -14.30
N PRO A 305 41.19 3.59 -13.05
CA PRO A 305 41.69 2.42 -12.36
C PRO A 305 40.56 1.40 -12.30
N LEU A 306 40.81 0.22 -12.88
CA LEU A 306 39.86 -0.88 -12.88
C LEU A 306 39.42 -1.10 -11.42
N PRO A 307 38.11 -1.19 -11.14
CA PRO A 307 37.64 -1.48 -9.79
C PRO A 307 38.37 -2.74 -9.33
N ARG A 308 38.97 -2.69 -8.13
CA ARG A 308 39.59 -3.88 -7.53
C ARG A 308 38.56 -5.00 -7.66
N LEU A 309 38.88 -6.01 -8.47
CA LEU A 309 38.02 -7.17 -8.65
C LEU A 309 37.59 -7.60 -7.25
N SER A 310 36.29 -7.67 -7.03
CA SER A 310 35.71 -8.06 -5.75
C SER A 310 36.17 -9.47 -5.45
N GLU A 311 37.31 -9.58 -4.75
CA GLU A 311 37.80 -10.84 -4.26
C GLU A 311 36.84 -11.29 -3.16
N TRP A 312 36.31 -12.50 -3.30
CA TRP A 312 35.44 -13.10 -2.31
C TRP A 312 36.24 -13.34 -1.02
N MET A 313 36.27 -12.34 -0.13
CA MET A 313 36.82 -12.54 1.21
C MET A 313 35.88 -13.43 2.01
N ARG A 314 36.39 -14.55 2.51
CA ARG A 314 35.71 -15.36 3.53
C ARG A 314 35.53 -14.52 4.79
N ALA A 315 34.36 -14.62 5.43
CA ALA A 315 34.02 -13.85 6.64
C ALA A 315 35.04 -14.03 7.77
N ASP A 316 35.79 -15.13 7.76
CA ASP A 316 36.75 -15.51 8.79
C ASP A 316 38.07 -14.73 8.70
N ALA A 317 38.40 -14.18 7.52
CA ALA A 317 39.63 -13.42 7.30
C ALA A 317 39.68 -12.15 8.15
N LYS A 318 38.53 -11.52 8.43
CA LYS A 318 38.46 -10.34 9.33
C LYS A 318 38.74 -10.67 10.79
N LYS A 319 38.64 -11.94 11.19
CA LYS A 319 38.92 -12.38 12.57
C LYS A 319 40.38 -12.77 12.79
N GLY A 320 41.26 -12.60 11.79
CA GLY A 320 42.67 -12.99 11.88
C GLY A 320 42.89 -14.50 11.95
N ILE A 321 41.86 -15.31 11.69
CA ILE A 321 41.97 -16.77 11.67
C ILE A 321 42.56 -17.16 10.33
N THR A 322 43.88 -17.29 10.31
CA THR A 322 44.58 -17.90 9.19
C THR A 322 44.48 -19.42 9.30
N VAL A 323 44.64 -20.14 8.19
CA VAL A 323 44.59 -21.61 8.15
C VAL A 323 45.67 -22.26 9.05
N HIS A 324 46.63 -21.48 9.54
CA HIS A 324 47.73 -21.92 10.40
C HIS A 324 47.60 -21.53 11.88
N THR A 325 46.59 -20.74 12.26
CA THR A 325 46.36 -20.43 13.68
C THR A 325 45.59 -21.58 14.33
N ILE A 326 46.34 -22.52 14.91
CA ILE A 326 45.81 -23.53 15.82
C ILE A 326 45.31 -22.77 17.07
N PRO A 327 44.00 -22.83 17.41
CA PRO A 327 43.52 -22.22 18.63
C PRO A 327 44.16 -22.94 19.81
N MET A 328 44.95 -22.23 20.62
CA MET A 328 45.37 -22.73 21.92
C MET A 328 44.12 -22.87 22.78
N SER A 329 43.81 -24.09 23.18
CA SER A 329 42.75 -24.41 24.12
C SER A 329 43.07 -23.81 25.49
N PRO A 330 42.07 -23.25 26.20
CA PRO A 330 42.21 -22.84 27.60
C PRO A 330 42.43 -24.03 28.53
#